data_AF-A0A496LIN9-F1
#
_entry.id   AF-A0A496LIN9-F1
#
_cell.length_a   1.000
_cell.length_b   1.000
_cell.length_c   1.000
_cell.angle_alpha   90.00
_cell.angle_beta   90.00
_cell.angle_gamma   90.00
#
_symmetry.space_group_name_H-M   'P 1'
#
loop_
_entity.id
_entity.type
_entity.pdbx_description
1 polymer ?
#
loop_
_entity_poly.entity_id
_entity_poly.type
_entity_poly.pdbx_seq_one_letter_code
_entity_poly.pdbx_strand_id
1 'polypeptide(L)'
;MMKKILFLSLLPILALAVDPEVAKKNAEIFGIWTLIPPVVAIVLAFITKDVVLSLFIGVFSGTFLINVMDSNVFYAFIKGFINIVRRVVDSLADSWNAGIVLQVLCIGGVVALITKMGGTKAVALWLSKKAKTGVSAQISTWVMGLFVFFDDYANSLIVGPIMRPITDKFKVSREKLAFIIDATAAPIAGLAVISTWVGLEISLIKQGYELIGITNVNAFSIFVETMPYRFYNLFMLFFIVCTAFMGREFAGMLKAERRARAGELHSGNTRIDDVEDKTLEPKENIKLQSSNAVVPLLVLILGAFVSFYFSGFSALEADASKAAEFALVQAAPLSFQAFQSTFGAADASVALFQSALLATVVAIFMAVYRKILTVREAIETWGKGWKTMITTIIILLLAWSLSSVIKELGTSRYLVELLSQSTPKIVLPAAIFMLGSFISFSTGTSYGT
;
A
#
# COMPACT_ATOMS: atom_id res chain seq x y z
N MET A 1 52.72 24.72 27.59
CA MET A 1 51.62 23.91 28.16
C MET A 1 50.32 24.69 27.96
N MET A 2 49.70 24.55 26.78
CA MET A 2 48.34 25.03 26.42
C MET A 2 48.11 24.72 24.93
N LYS A 3 46.87 24.36 24.58
CA LYS A 3 46.33 24.04 23.24
C LYS A 3 46.41 22.57 22.78
N LYS A 4 45.49 21.73 23.29
CA LYS A 4 44.80 20.67 22.53
C LYS A 4 43.38 20.47 23.08
N ILE A 5 42.49 21.43 22.82
CA ILE A 5 41.04 21.27 22.89
C ILE A 5 40.49 21.92 21.62
N LEU A 6 39.47 21.29 21.02
CA LEU A 6 38.80 21.60 19.75
C LEU A 6 39.50 21.15 18.47
N PHE A 7 39.25 19.90 18.08
CA PHE A 7 38.91 19.56 16.69
C PHE A 7 38.08 18.27 16.72
N LEU A 8 36.82 18.40 17.15
CA LEU A 8 35.81 17.34 17.14
C LEU A 8 34.49 17.96 16.68
N SER A 9 34.54 18.54 15.49
CA SER A 9 33.36 19.03 14.77
C SER A 9 33.79 19.20 13.32
N LEU A 10 33.62 18.15 12.51
CA LEU A 10 33.44 18.22 11.06
C LEU A 10 33.04 16.81 10.60
N LEU A 11 31.74 16.55 10.73
CA LEU A 11 31.04 15.64 9.83
C LEU A 11 31.18 16.18 8.40
N PRO A 12 31.29 15.30 7.41
CA PRO A 12 30.38 15.30 6.31
C PRO A 12 29.33 14.21 6.57
N ILE A 13 28.08 14.64 6.69
CA ILE A 13 26.92 13.82 6.41
C ILE A 13 27.03 13.46 4.91
N LEU A 14 27.68 12.35 4.60
CA LEU A 14 27.58 11.72 3.28
C LEU A 14 26.34 10.84 3.32
N ALA A 15 25.22 11.46 3.00
CA ALA A 15 24.05 10.75 2.58
C ALA A 15 24.29 10.27 1.14
N LEU A 16 23.97 8.99 0.91
CA LEU A 16 23.29 8.45 -0.28
C LEU A 16 24.13 7.80 -1.39
N ALA A 17 23.60 6.64 -1.80
CA ALA A 17 24.07 5.64 -2.76
C ALA A 17 25.17 4.69 -2.25
N VAL A 18 24.91 3.39 -2.34
CA VAL A 18 25.98 2.37 -2.40
C VAL A 18 26.89 2.79 -3.55
N ASP A 19 28.19 2.91 -3.28
CA ASP A 19 29.17 3.20 -4.31
C ASP A 19 28.99 2.21 -5.48
N PRO A 20 28.72 2.69 -6.71
CA PRO A 20 28.59 1.84 -7.89
C PRO A 20 29.76 0.86 -8.07
N GLU A 21 30.96 1.20 -7.61
CA GLU A 21 32.12 0.30 -7.65
C GLU A 21 32.01 -0.83 -6.61
N VAL A 22 31.46 -0.55 -5.42
CA VAL A 22 31.18 -1.57 -4.39
C VAL A 22 30.14 -2.57 -4.90
N ALA A 23 29.06 -2.08 -5.50
CA ALA A 23 28.04 -2.95 -6.09
C ALA A 23 28.62 -3.81 -7.23
N LYS A 24 29.53 -3.27 -8.05
CA LYS A 24 30.22 -4.03 -9.11
C LYS A 24 31.03 -5.18 -8.52
N LYS A 25 31.91 -4.81 -7.58
CA LYS A 25 32.84 -5.74 -6.94
C LYS A 25 32.08 -6.84 -6.22
N ASN A 26 31.02 -6.49 -5.50
CA ASN A 26 30.18 -7.47 -4.82
C ASN A 26 29.48 -8.41 -5.81
N ALA A 27 28.97 -7.91 -6.93
CA ALA A 27 28.35 -8.77 -7.95
C ALA A 27 29.35 -9.80 -8.51
N GLU A 28 30.59 -9.37 -8.78
CA GLU A 28 31.67 -10.24 -9.26
C GLU A 28 32.07 -11.30 -8.22
N ILE A 29 32.11 -10.93 -6.94
CA ILE A 29 32.53 -11.84 -5.87
C ILE A 29 31.43 -12.82 -5.48
N PHE A 30 30.22 -12.32 -5.24
CA PHE A 30 29.12 -13.15 -4.76
C PHE A 30 28.42 -13.90 -5.90
N GLY A 31 28.41 -13.40 -7.13
CA GLY A 31 27.76 -14.06 -8.27
C GLY A 31 26.34 -14.49 -7.94
N ILE A 32 26.03 -15.79 -8.09
CA ILE A 32 24.69 -16.33 -7.79
C ILE A 32 24.24 -16.11 -6.33
N TRP A 33 25.17 -15.96 -5.40
CA TRP A 33 24.89 -15.76 -3.98
C TRP A 33 24.24 -14.40 -3.69
N THR A 34 24.32 -13.43 -4.62
CA THR A 34 23.56 -12.16 -4.50
C THR A 34 22.05 -12.39 -4.50
N LEU A 35 21.58 -13.55 -4.99
CA LEU A 35 20.16 -13.92 -5.01
C LEU A 35 19.67 -14.55 -3.70
N ILE A 36 20.56 -14.89 -2.75
CA ILE A 36 20.15 -15.46 -1.46
C ILE A 36 19.10 -14.59 -0.77
N PRO A 37 19.29 -13.27 -0.58
CA PRO A 37 18.33 -12.47 0.18
C PRO A 37 16.90 -12.47 -0.39
N PRO A 38 16.67 -12.19 -1.69
CA PRO A 38 15.32 -12.26 -2.24
C PRO A 38 14.78 -13.69 -2.28
N VAL A 39 15.61 -14.71 -2.56
CA VAL A 39 15.15 -16.11 -2.57
C VAL A 39 14.75 -16.58 -1.18
N VAL A 40 15.53 -16.25 -0.15
CA VAL A 40 15.22 -16.58 1.25
C VAL A 40 13.94 -15.89 1.69
N ALA A 41 13.78 -14.60 1.37
CA ALA A 41 12.55 -13.88 1.68
C ALA A 41 11.32 -14.54 1.04
N ILE A 42 11.41 -14.90 -0.24
CA ILE A 42 10.30 -15.54 -0.98
C ILE A 42 10.03 -16.96 -0.45
N VAL A 43 11.06 -17.79 -0.30
CA VAL A 43 10.94 -19.19 0.15
C VAL A 43 10.40 -19.26 1.58
N LEU A 44 10.88 -18.41 2.48
CA LEU A 44 10.35 -18.38 3.84
C LEU A 44 8.93 -17.82 3.88
N ALA A 45 8.57 -16.87 3.01
CA ALA A 45 7.20 -16.39 2.95
C ALA A 45 6.24 -17.55 2.61
N PHE A 46 6.68 -18.48 1.76
CA PHE A 46 5.94 -19.72 1.48
C PHE A 46 5.86 -20.69 2.66
N ILE A 47 6.98 -20.94 3.34
CA ILE A 47 7.05 -21.96 4.41
C ILE A 47 6.38 -21.47 5.68
N THR A 48 6.68 -20.24 6.09
CA THR A 48 6.26 -19.66 7.36
C THR A 48 4.86 -19.05 7.31
N LYS A 49 4.40 -18.68 6.10
CA LYS A 49 3.19 -17.88 5.88
C LYS A 49 3.22 -16.54 6.62
N ASP A 50 4.41 -16.04 6.94
CA ASP A 50 4.63 -14.77 7.64
C ASP A 50 5.61 -13.91 6.85
N VAL A 51 5.09 -12.84 6.25
CA VAL A 51 5.86 -11.92 5.40
C VAL A 51 6.88 -11.13 6.20
N VAL A 52 6.53 -10.70 7.42
CA VAL A 52 7.39 -9.88 8.26
C VAL A 52 8.62 -10.68 8.67
N LEU A 53 8.42 -11.90 9.15
CA LEU A 53 9.51 -12.81 9.51
C LEU A 53 10.39 -13.11 8.30
N SER A 54 9.77 -13.36 7.15
CA SER A 54 10.47 -13.75 5.93
C SER A 54 11.31 -12.61 5.35
N LEU A 55 10.77 -11.38 5.32
CA LEU A 55 11.53 -10.20 4.92
C LEU A 55 12.68 -9.94 5.91
N PHE A 56 12.45 -10.05 7.22
CA PHE A 56 13.50 -9.88 8.22
C PHE A 56 14.67 -10.86 8.00
N ILE A 57 14.37 -12.15 7.81
CA ILE A 57 15.40 -13.16 7.55
C ILE A 57 16.06 -12.94 6.18
N GLY A 58 15.31 -12.50 5.18
CA GLY A 58 15.84 -12.08 3.88
C GLY A 58 16.88 -10.96 4.02
N VAL A 59 16.54 -9.87 4.71
CA VAL A 59 17.46 -8.76 4.99
C VAL A 59 18.69 -9.27 5.75
N PHE A 60 18.47 -10.07 6.81
CA PHE A 60 19.56 -10.63 7.61
C PHE A 60 20.52 -11.48 6.79
N SER A 61 20.00 -12.33 5.91
CA SER A 61 20.83 -13.19 5.06
C SER A 61 21.75 -12.38 4.15
N GLY A 62 21.28 -11.23 3.65
CA GLY A 62 22.08 -10.35 2.82
C GLY A 62 23.08 -9.52 3.60
N THR A 63 22.70 -8.95 4.75
CA THR A 63 23.66 -8.26 5.61
C THR A 63 24.72 -9.23 6.14
N PHE A 64 24.36 -10.48 6.44
CA PHE A 64 25.30 -11.53 6.79
C PHE A 64 26.30 -11.80 5.66
N LEU A 65 25.83 -12.02 4.43
CA LEU A 65 26.69 -12.26 3.26
C LEU A 65 27.72 -11.16 3.05
N ILE A 66 27.30 -9.90 3.14
CA ILE A 66 28.20 -8.75 2.96
C ILE A 66 29.31 -8.77 4.03
N ASN A 67 29.00 -9.16 5.27
CA ASN A 67 29.97 -9.12 6.37
C ASN A 67 30.81 -10.39 6.51
N VAL A 68 30.40 -11.52 5.91
CA VAL A 68 31.15 -12.79 5.99
C VAL A 68 32.47 -12.74 5.22
N MET A 69 32.57 -11.82 4.26
CA MET A 69 33.77 -11.63 3.46
C MET A 69 34.92 -10.99 4.21
N ASP A 70 34.62 -10.02 5.09
CA ASP A 70 35.63 -9.22 5.77
C ASP A 70 35.92 -9.73 7.19
N SER A 71 35.22 -10.77 7.66
CA SER A 71 35.30 -11.21 9.05
C SER A 71 34.90 -12.67 9.29
N ASN A 72 35.22 -13.19 10.49
CA ASN A 72 34.82 -14.55 10.86
C ASN A 72 33.28 -14.69 10.97
N VAL A 73 32.77 -15.91 10.79
CA VAL A 73 31.32 -16.20 10.73
C VAL A 73 30.55 -15.66 11.94
N PHE A 74 31.11 -15.79 13.15
CA PHE A 74 30.47 -15.33 14.37
C PHE A 74 30.35 -13.80 14.41
N TYR A 75 31.41 -13.09 14.03
CA TYR A 75 31.39 -11.63 13.97
C TYR A 75 30.53 -11.12 12.82
N ALA A 76 30.51 -11.82 11.68
CA ALA A 76 29.62 -11.54 10.55
C ALA A 76 28.14 -11.68 10.94
N PHE A 77 27.79 -12.64 11.80
CA PHE A 77 26.44 -12.78 12.36
C PHE A 77 26.05 -11.55 13.20
N ILE A 78 26.91 -11.14 14.14
CA ILE A 78 26.67 -9.97 15.00
C ILE A 78 26.58 -8.69 14.16
N LYS A 79 27.55 -8.45 13.26
CA LYS A 79 27.54 -7.31 12.35
C LYS A 79 26.33 -7.34 11.41
N GLY A 80 25.95 -8.52 10.92
CA GLY A 80 24.76 -8.71 10.10
C GLY A 80 23.52 -8.17 10.79
N PHE A 81 23.33 -8.51 12.07
CA PHE A 81 22.20 -8.02 12.88
C PHE A 81 22.26 -6.50 13.11
N ILE A 82 23.43 -5.97 13.49
CA ILE A 82 23.63 -4.51 13.67
C ILE A 82 23.31 -3.75 12.37
N ASN A 83 23.71 -4.30 11.22
CA ASN A 83 23.44 -3.73 9.92
C ASN A 83 21.95 -3.76 9.56
N ILE A 84 21.15 -4.75 10.00
CA ILE A 84 19.69 -4.68 9.82
C ILE A 84 19.14 -3.42 10.48
N VAL A 85 19.48 -3.21 11.77
CA VAL A 85 18.97 -2.06 12.53
C VAL A 85 19.34 -0.76 11.84
N ARG A 86 20.60 -0.65 11.40
CA ARG A 86 21.06 0.50 10.62
C ARG A 86 20.27 0.68 9.32
N ARG A 87 20.05 -0.38 8.54
CA ARG A 87 19.30 -0.32 7.28
C ARG A 87 17.85 0.12 7.48
N VAL A 88 17.20 -0.35 8.56
CA VAL A 88 15.84 0.06 8.90
C VAL A 88 15.80 1.53 9.29
N VAL A 89 16.74 1.99 10.12
CA VAL A 89 16.84 3.40 10.52
C VAL A 89 17.11 4.30 9.30
N ASP A 90 18.08 3.93 8.45
CA ASP A 90 18.42 4.67 7.24
C ASP A 90 17.22 4.71 6.28
N SER A 91 16.47 3.61 6.15
CA SER A 91 15.27 3.55 5.31
C SER A 91 14.15 4.45 5.82
N LEU A 92 13.98 4.57 7.14
CA LEU A 92 13.00 5.47 7.75
C LEU A 92 13.46 6.94 7.70
N ALA A 93 14.76 7.19 7.77
CA ALA A 93 15.35 8.52 7.74
C ALA A 93 15.35 9.16 6.34
N ASP A 94 15.25 8.35 5.28
CA ASP A 94 15.02 8.84 3.93
C ASP A 94 13.71 9.65 3.86
N SER A 95 13.80 10.89 3.37
CA SER A 95 12.68 11.85 3.43
C SER A 95 11.48 11.40 2.61
N TRP A 96 11.72 10.72 1.48
CA TRP A 96 10.66 10.20 0.62
C TRP A 96 9.92 9.06 1.33
N ASN A 97 10.67 8.09 1.84
CA ASN A 97 10.13 6.98 2.61
C ASN A 97 9.38 7.45 3.86
N ALA A 98 9.94 8.42 4.60
CA ALA A 98 9.28 9.04 5.75
C ALA A 98 7.94 9.70 5.35
N GLY A 99 7.90 10.40 4.21
CA GLY A 99 6.67 10.97 3.65
C GLY A 99 5.59 9.91 3.41
N ILE A 100 5.97 8.76 2.83
CA ILE A 100 5.06 7.63 2.63
C ILE A 100 4.56 7.05 3.97
N VAL A 101 5.44 6.86 4.96
CA VAL A 101 5.04 6.37 6.30
C VAL A 101 4.04 7.32 6.95
N LEU A 102 4.31 8.63 6.92
CA LEU A 102 3.43 9.66 7.47
C LEU A 102 2.08 9.70 6.76
N GLN A 103 2.07 9.57 5.42
CA GLN A 103 0.84 9.45 4.64
C GLN A 103 0.02 8.24 5.09
N VAL A 104 0.62 7.06 5.18
CA VAL A 104 -0.06 5.81 5.59
C VAL A 104 -0.69 5.97 6.97
N LEU A 105 0.03 6.54 7.94
CA LEU A 105 -0.50 6.85 9.28
C LEU A 105 -1.67 7.83 9.25
N CYS A 106 -1.56 8.90 8.45
CA CYS A 106 -2.65 9.88 8.29
C CYS A 106 -3.90 9.24 7.68
N ILE A 107 -3.75 8.42 6.63
CA ILE A 107 -4.89 7.73 6.01
C ILE A 107 -5.54 6.80 7.04
N GLY A 108 -4.78 5.96 7.75
CA GLY A 108 -5.33 5.10 8.82
C GLY A 108 -6.12 5.90 9.87
N GLY A 109 -5.62 7.07 10.26
CA GLY A 109 -6.32 7.96 11.18
C GLY A 109 -7.59 8.60 10.61
N VAL A 110 -7.60 9.03 9.34
CA VAL A 110 -8.81 9.52 8.64
C VAL A 110 -9.87 8.43 8.60
N VAL A 111 -9.47 7.20 8.27
CA VAL A 111 -10.36 6.04 8.22
C VAL A 111 -10.98 5.76 9.59
N ALA A 112 -10.18 5.80 10.65
CA ALA A 112 -10.68 5.63 12.01
C ALA A 112 -11.71 6.71 12.38
N LEU A 113 -11.44 7.98 12.04
CA LEU A 113 -12.37 9.09 12.27
C LEU A 113 -13.69 8.92 11.50
N ILE A 114 -13.62 8.62 10.20
CA ILE A 114 -14.81 8.41 9.35
C ILE A 114 -15.68 7.27 9.90
N THR A 115 -15.04 6.18 10.31
CA THR A 115 -15.73 5.00 10.85
C THR A 115 -16.38 5.34 12.19
N LYS A 116 -15.65 6.03 13.10
CA LYS A 116 -16.17 6.47 14.40
C LYS A 116 -17.33 7.46 14.28
N MET A 117 -17.30 8.34 13.27
CA MET A 117 -18.40 9.26 12.95
C MET A 117 -19.62 8.57 12.29
N GLY A 118 -19.56 7.25 12.06
CA GLY A 118 -20.62 6.48 11.45
C GLY A 118 -20.84 6.77 9.96
N GLY A 119 -19.87 7.41 9.29
CA GLY A 119 -20.00 7.82 7.90
C GLY A 119 -20.12 6.62 6.96
N THR A 120 -19.25 5.63 7.11
CA THR A 120 -19.29 4.40 6.30
C THR A 120 -20.58 3.61 6.54
N LYS A 121 -21.04 3.51 7.79
CA LYS A 121 -22.32 2.89 8.14
C LYS A 121 -23.51 3.60 7.51
N ALA A 122 -23.49 4.93 7.46
CA ALA A 122 -24.55 5.70 6.80
C ALA A 122 -24.62 5.42 5.29
N VAL A 123 -23.47 5.31 4.62
CA VAL A 123 -23.40 4.98 3.18
C VAL A 123 -23.92 3.58 2.93
N ALA A 124 -23.51 2.60 3.73
CA ALA A 124 -23.98 1.23 3.62
C ALA A 124 -25.49 1.10 3.85
N LEU A 125 -26.06 1.80 4.84
CA LEU A 125 -27.51 1.84 5.06
C LEU A 125 -28.28 2.56 3.93
N TRP A 126 -27.64 3.48 3.22
CA TRP A 126 -28.24 4.10 2.05
C TRP A 126 -28.23 3.15 0.85
N LEU A 127 -27.14 2.42 0.63
CA LEU A 127 -27.04 1.38 -0.41
C LEU A 127 -27.99 0.21 -0.12
N SER A 128 -28.15 -0.18 1.14
CA SER A 128 -29.02 -1.29 1.55
C SER A 128 -30.48 -1.08 1.14
N LYS A 129 -30.98 0.16 1.22
CA LYS A 129 -32.34 0.52 0.78
C LYS A 129 -32.56 0.32 -0.71
N LYS A 130 -31.49 0.28 -1.52
CA LYS A 130 -31.54 0.02 -2.96
C LYS A 130 -31.51 -1.46 -3.30
N ALA A 131 -31.12 -2.33 -2.37
CA ALA A 131 -31.11 -3.78 -2.57
C ALA A 131 -32.54 -4.36 -2.48
N LYS A 132 -33.05 -4.85 -3.61
CA LYS A 132 -34.41 -5.43 -3.76
C LYS A 132 -34.41 -6.93 -4.10
N THR A 133 -33.29 -7.46 -4.54
CA THR A 133 -33.07 -8.83 -5.02
C THR A 133 -31.68 -9.32 -4.62
N GLY A 134 -31.43 -10.64 -4.70
CA GLY A 134 -30.09 -11.22 -4.46
C GLY A 134 -29.00 -10.60 -5.34
N VAL A 135 -29.29 -10.35 -6.62
CA VAL A 135 -28.37 -9.66 -7.54
C VAL A 135 -28.06 -8.25 -7.04
N SER A 136 -29.09 -7.46 -6.74
CA SER A 136 -28.87 -6.09 -6.27
C SER A 136 -28.19 -6.04 -4.90
N ALA A 137 -28.37 -7.04 -4.04
CA ALA A 137 -27.65 -7.15 -2.77
C ALA A 137 -26.15 -7.36 -3.01
N GLN A 138 -25.77 -8.27 -3.90
CA GLN A 138 -24.38 -8.49 -4.31
C GLN A 138 -23.77 -7.23 -4.95
N ILE A 139 -24.50 -6.58 -5.86
CA ILE A 139 -24.04 -5.33 -6.50
C ILE A 139 -23.93 -4.19 -5.48
N SER A 140 -24.85 -4.07 -4.52
CA SER A 140 -24.75 -3.08 -3.44
C SER A 140 -23.53 -3.35 -2.54
N THR A 141 -23.22 -4.62 -2.24
CA THR A 141 -22.00 -4.98 -1.52
C THR A 141 -20.76 -4.59 -2.32
N TRP A 142 -20.73 -4.89 -3.62
CA TRP A 142 -19.63 -4.53 -4.51
C TRP A 142 -19.44 -3.01 -4.59
N VAL A 143 -20.52 -2.24 -4.79
CA VAL A 143 -20.45 -0.76 -4.79
C VAL A 143 -19.99 -0.21 -3.45
N MET A 144 -20.40 -0.83 -2.33
CA MET A 144 -19.90 -0.45 -1.01
C MET A 144 -18.39 -0.73 -0.89
N GLY A 145 -17.91 -1.87 -1.40
CA GLY A 145 -16.49 -2.15 -1.47
C GLY A 145 -15.73 -1.13 -2.33
N LEU A 146 -16.28 -0.73 -3.48
CA LEU A 146 -15.69 0.35 -4.30
C LEU A 146 -15.67 1.70 -3.58
N PHE A 147 -16.65 1.98 -2.72
CA PHE A 147 -16.69 3.21 -1.94
C PHE A 147 -15.62 3.23 -0.84
N VAL A 148 -15.34 2.09 -0.22
CA VAL A 148 -14.29 1.93 0.80
C VAL A 148 -12.96 1.58 0.13
N PHE A 149 -12.57 2.34 -0.90
CA PHE A 149 -11.38 2.05 -1.71
C PHE A 149 -10.05 2.37 -1.04
N PHE A 150 -10.10 3.15 0.04
CA PHE A 150 -8.91 3.73 0.64
C PHE A 150 -8.07 2.71 1.42
N ASP A 151 -8.67 1.61 1.89
CA ASP A 151 -7.99 0.57 2.67
C ASP A 151 -8.75 -0.76 2.66
N ASP A 152 -8.04 -1.88 2.48
CA ASP A 152 -8.61 -3.22 2.33
C ASP A 152 -9.05 -3.86 3.66
N TYR A 153 -8.34 -3.59 4.76
CA TYR A 153 -8.77 -4.00 6.10
C TYR A 153 -10.06 -3.27 6.51
N ALA A 154 -10.11 -1.96 6.33
CA ALA A 154 -11.30 -1.17 6.59
C ALA A 154 -12.47 -1.63 5.71
N ASN A 155 -12.21 -1.96 4.44
CA ASN A 155 -13.21 -2.52 3.55
C ASN A 155 -13.83 -3.79 4.15
N SER A 156 -12.99 -4.75 4.54
CA SER A 156 -13.46 -6.03 5.07
C SER A 156 -14.17 -5.91 6.41
N LEU A 157 -13.64 -5.09 7.33
CA LEU A 157 -14.20 -4.87 8.66
C LEU A 157 -15.52 -4.07 8.65
N ILE A 158 -15.70 -3.19 7.67
CA ILE A 158 -16.89 -2.33 7.60
C ILE A 158 -17.97 -2.96 6.72
N VAL A 159 -17.61 -3.40 5.51
CA VAL A 159 -18.58 -3.89 4.53
C VAL A 159 -19.17 -5.23 4.98
N GLY A 160 -18.38 -6.11 5.58
CA GLY A 160 -18.81 -7.43 6.05
C GLY A 160 -20.00 -7.39 7.01
N PRO A 161 -19.84 -6.86 8.23
CA PRO A 161 -20.92 -6.85 9.23
C PRO A 161 -22.17 -6.09 8.76
N ILE A 162 -22.01 -5.04 7.96
CA ILE A 162 -23.14 -4.21 7.53
C ILE A 162 -23.91 -4.84 6.36
N MET A 163 -23.21 -5.47 5.42
CA MET A 163 -23.84 -6.11 4.26
C MET A 163 -24.35 -7.51 4.56
N ARG A 164 -23.88 -8.15 5.64
CA ARG A 164 -24.33 -9.49 6.07
C ARG A 164 -25.85 -9.57 6.27
N PRO A 165 -26.53 -8.73 7.07
CA PRO A 165 -27.99 -8.81 7.23
C PRO A 165 -28.76 -8.63 5.91
N ILE A 166 -28.22 -7.85 4.98
CA ILE A 166 -28.86 -7.56 3.69
C ILE A 166 -28.72 -8.74 2.74
N THR A 167 -27.53 -9.34 2.68
CA THR A 167 -27.25 -10.52 1.86
C THR A 167 -27.94 -11.76 2.42
N ASP A 168 -27.96 -11.93 3.75
CA ASP A 168 -28.70 -12.99 4.45
C ASP A 168 -30.21 -12.93 4.09
N LYS A 169 -30.81 -11.72 4.08
CA LYS A 169 -32.22 -11.51 3.69
C LYS A 169 -32.54 -12.01 2.28
N PHE A 170 -31.59 -11.92 1.35
CA PHE A 170 -31.76 -12.34 -0.04
C PHE A 170 -31.13 -13.70 -0.34
N LYS A 171 -30.81 -14.49 0.69
CA LYS A 171 -30.27 -15.85 0.58
C LYS A 171 -28.96 -15.94 -0.23
N VAL A 172 -28.13 -14.92 -0.15
CA VAL A 172 -26.74 -14.98 -0.64
C VAL A 172 -25.90 -15.65 0.43
N SER A 173 -25.05 -16.60 0.04
CA SER A 173 -24.22 -17.35 0.99
C SER A 173 -23.18 -16.43 1.65
N ARG A 174 -22.80 -16.74 2.89
CA ARG A 174 -21.75 -15.96 3.59
C ARG A 174 -20.39 -16.08 2.92
N GLU A 175 -20.10 -17.20 2.28
CA GLU A 175 -18.91 -17.41 1.46
C GLU A 175 -18.93 -16.50 0.23
N LYS A 176 -20.09 -16.31 -0.43
CA LYS A 176 -20.21 -15.38 -1.56
C LYS A 176 -20.05 -13.94 -1.10
N LEU A 177 -20.63 -13.57 0.05
CA LEU A 177 -20.40 -12.25 0.65
C LEU A 177 -18.91 -12.01 0.93
N ALA A 178 -18.25 -12.96 1.59
CA ALA A 178 -16.82 -12.88 1.89
C ALA A 178 -15.98 -12.74 0.62
N PHE A 179 -16.28 -13.53 -0.42
CA PHE A 179 -15.64 -13.42 -1.72
C PHE A 179 -15.81 -12.04 -2.36
N ILE A 180 -17.03 -11.47 -2.36
CA ILE A 180 -17.27 -10.14 -2.94
C ILE A 180 -16.47 -9.07 -2.20
N ILE A 181 -16.41 -9.14 -0.87
CA ILE A 181 -15.68 -8.18 -0.03
C ILE A 181 -14.19 -8.26 -0.33
N ASP A 182 -13.61 -9.45 -0.24
CA ASP A 182 -12.18 -9.70 -0.44
C ASP A 182 -11.75 -9.34 -1.88
N ALA A 183 -12.47 -9.85 -2.88
CA ALA A 183 -12.20 -9.61 -4.29
C ALA A 183 -12.56 -8.18 -4.76
N THR A 184 -13.09 -7.33 -3.88
CA THR A 184 -13.23 -5.88 -4.13
C THR A 184 -12.15 -5.10 -3.39
N ALA A 185 -11.87 -5.42 -2.13
CA ALA A 185 -11.03 -4.67 -1.21
C ALA A 185 -9.63 -4.38 -1.76
N ALA A 186 -8.84 -5.41 -2.05
CA ALA A 186 -7.48 -5.22 -2.58
C ALA A 186 -7.48 -4.71 -4.04
N PRO A 187 -8.31 -5.23 -4.97
CA PRO A 187 -8.35 -4.75 -6.34
C PRO A 187 -8.66 -3.26 -6.51
N ILE A 188 -9.62 -2.71 -5.75
CA ILE A 188 -9.92 -1.29 -5.85
C ILE A 188 -8.83 -0.46 -5.18
N ALA A 189 -8.23 -0.92 -4.08
CA ALA A 189 -7.17 -0.20 -3.40
C ALA A 189 -5.92 -0.07 -4.27
N GLY A 190 -5.61 -1.09 -5.07
CA GLY A 190 -4.55 -1.04 -6.08
C GLY A 190 -4.93 -0.30 -7.38
N LEU A 191 -6.21 -0.01 -7.64
CA LEU A 191 -6.64 0.83 -8.78
C LEU A 191 -6.92 2.28 -8.40
N ALA A 192 -7.10 2.56 -7.11
CA ALA A 192 -7.32 3.90 -6.64
C ALA A 192 -6.04 4.70 -6.78
N VAL A 193 -6.15 5.90 -7.37
CA VAL A 193 -5.02 6.85 -7.46
C VAL A 193 -4.55 7.29 -6.08
N ILE A 194 -5.41 7.16 -5.07
CA ILE A 194 -5.14 7.53 -3.69
C ILE A 194 -5.70 6.42 -2.79
N SER A 195 -4.83 5.72 -2.09
CA SER A 195 -5.19 4.68 -1.11
C SER A 195 -4.00 4.42 -0.19
N THR A 196 -4.15 3.49 0.77
CA THR A 196 -3.03 2.98 1.59
C THR A 196 -1.96 2.25 0.76
N TRP A 197 -2.29 1.80 -0.45
CA TRP A 197 -1.42 1.02 -1.33
C TRP A 197 -0.52 1.86 -2.22
N VAL A 198 -1.02 3.00 -2.66
CA VAL A 198 -0.34 3.85 -3.66
C VAL A 198 1.07 4.23 -3.21
N GLY A 199 1.25 4.54 -1.93
CA GLY A 199 2.57 4.88 -1.39
C GLY A 199 3.57 3.72 -1.47
N LEU A 200 3.11 2.50 -1.19
CA LEU A 200 3.90 1.29 -1.34
C LEU A 200 4.27 1.05 -2.81
N GLU A 201 3.28 1.08 -3.69
CA GLU A 201 3.48 0.73 -5.10
C GLU A 201 4.41 1.74 -5.81
N ILE A 202 4.22 3.04 -5.57
CA ILE A 202 5.12 4.08 -6.09
C ILE A 202 6.53 3.89 -5.54
N SER A 203 6.67 3.55 -4.25
CA SER A 203 7.97 3.30 -3.64
C SER A 203 8.66 2.08 -4.27
N LEU A 204 7.94 0.98 -4.48
CA LEU A 204 8.47 -0.21 -5.14
C LEU A 204 8.83 0.04 -6.61
N ILE A 205 8.00 0.79 -7.35
CA ILE A 205 8.31 1.22 -8.72
C ILE A 205 9.62 2.01 -8.73
N LYS A 206 9.73 3.05 -7.90
CA LYS A 206 10.95 3.87 -7.79
C LYS A 206 12.18 2.99 -7.51
N GLN A 207 12.07 2.09 -6.54
CA GLN A 207 13.16 1.19 -6.17
C GLN A 207 13.55 0.20 -7.27
N GLY A 208 12.57 -0.31 -8.01
CA GLY A 208 12.80 -1.16 -9.18
C GLY A 208 13.61 -0.45 -10.26
N TYR A 209 13.31 0.81 -10.54
CA TYR A 209 14.07 1.63 -11.50
C TYR A 209 15.48 1.99 -10.97
N GLU A 210 15.61 2.34 -9.70
CA GLU A 210 16.90 2.61 -9.08
C GLU A 210 17.82 1.39 -9.10
N LEU A 211 17.27 0.18 -8.94
CA LEU A 211 18.03 -1.07 -9.03
C LEU A 211 18.70 -1.25 -10.40
N ILE A 212 18.07 -0.78 -11.48
CA ILE A 212 18.63 -0.83 -12.84
C ILE A 212 19.38 0.46 -13.23
N GLY A 213 19.66 1.34 -12.27
CA GLY A 213 20.45 2.55 -12.47
C GLY A 213 19.69 3.76 -13.02
N ILE A 214 18.35 3.71 -13.05
CA ILE A 214 17.51 4.83 -13.49
C ILE A 214 16.94 5.53 -12.25
N THR A 215 17.49 6.70 -11.90
CA THR A 215 17.19 7.38 -10.62
C THR A 215 16.17 8.51 -10.74
N ASN A 216 16.06 9.15 -11.90
CA ASN A 216 15.17 10.31 -12.12
C ASN A 216 13.85 9.90 -12.76
N VAL A 217 13.12 8.98 -12.12
CA VAL A 217 11.79 8.54 -12.60
C VAL A 217 10.66 9.20 -11.82
N ASN A 218 9.60 9.59 -12.53
CA ASN A 218 8.33 9.91 -11.89
C ASN A 218 7.55 8.61 -11.66
N ALA A 219 7.76 8.00 -10.51
CA ALA A 219 7.15 6.72 -10.16
C ALA A 219 5.61 6.80 -10.07
N PHE A 220 5.03 7.96 -9.75
CA PHE A 220 3.57 8.16 -9.76
C PHE A 220 3.00 8.12 -11.17
N SER A 221 3.65 8.78 -12.14
CA SER A 221 3.23 8.80 -13.54
C SER A 221 3.29 7.39 -14.14
N ILE A 222 4.37 6.66 -13.86
CA ILE A 222 4.51 5.26 -14.26
C ILE A 222 3.40 4.41 -13.64
N PHE A 223 3.10 4.59 -12.35
CA PHE A 223 1.97 3.93 -11.69
C PHE A 223 0.64 4.19 -12.44
N VAL A 224 0.35 5.44 -12.82
CA VAL A 224 -0.87 5.78 -13.58
C VAL A 224 -0.86 5.11 -14.96
N GLU A 225 0.26 5.11 -15.66
CA GLU A 225 0.42 4.43 -16.96
C GLU A 225 0.21 2.91 -16.86
N THR A 226 0.48 2.30 -15.70
CA THR A 226 0.25 0.87 -15.48
C THR A 226 -1.22 0.50 -15.25
N MET A 227 -2.10 1.48 -14.95
CA MET A 227 -3.51 1.23 -14.60
C MET A 227 -4.28 0.37 -15.62
N PRO A 228 -4.19 0.61 -16.95
CA PRO A 228 -4.89 -0.22 -17.94
C PRO A 228 -4.39 -1.66 -17.99
N TYR A 229 -3.16 -1.92 -17.51
CA TYR A 229 -2.50 -3.22 -17.53
C TYR A 229 -2.69 -4.01 -16.23
N ARG A 230 -3.44 -3.47 -15.25
CA ARG A 230 -3.81 -4.18 -14.02
C ARG A 230 -4.95 -5.17 -14.26
N PHE A 231 -4.69 -6.14 -15.13
CA PHE A 231 -5.68 -7.09 -15.62
C PHE A 231 -6.40 -7.83 -14.49
N TYR A 232 -5.68 -8.30 -13.47
CA TYR A 232 -6.30 -8.97 -12.33
C TYR A 232 -7.33 -8.06 -11.63
N ASN A 233 -6.95 -6.83 -11.27
CA ASN A 233 -7.83 -5.93 -10.55
C ASN A 233 -9.07 -5.59 -11.39
N LEU A 234 -8.86 -5.24 -12.66
CA LEU A 234 -9.93 -4.89 -13.59
C LEU A 234 -10.87 -6.08 -13.84
N PHE A 235 -10.32 -7.25 -14.13
CA PHE A 235 -11.10 -8.44 -14.43
C PHE A 235 -11.80 -9.00 -13.21
N MET A 236 -11.21 -8.96 -12.01
CA MET A 236 -11.89 -9.41 -10.79
C MET A 236 -13.07 -8.52 -10.42
N LEU A 237 -12.92 -7.20 -10.48
CA LEU A 237 -14.03 -6.27 -10.26
C LEU A 237 -15.15 -6.49 -11.28
N PHE A 238 -14.80 -6.70 -12.55
CA PHE A 238 -15.77 -7.02 -13.60
C PHE A 238 -16.41 -8.41 -13.41
N PHE A 239 -15.64 -9.40 -12.97
CA PHE A 239 -16.08 -10.77 -12.74
C PHE A 239 -17.13 -10.86 -11.63
N ILE A 240 -16.99 -10.08 -10.57
CA ILE A 240 -18.01 -9.97 -9.51
C ILE A 240 -19.36 -9.53 -10.11
N VAL A 241 -19.34 -8.49 -10.95
CA VAL A 241 -20.54 -7.97 -11.63
C VAL A 241 -21.15 -9.04 -12.54
N CYS A 242 -20.34 -9.73 -13.33
CA CYS A 242 -20.80 -10.81 -14.21
C CYS A 242 -21.45 -11.95 -13.43
N THR A 243 -20.80 -12.45 -12.38
CA THR A 243 -21.34 -13.56 -11.57
C THR A 243 -22.63 -13.16 -10.85
N ALA A 244 -22.71 -11.93 -10.34
CA ALA A 244 -23.92 -11.39 -9.72
C ALA A 244 -25.11 -11.37 -10.70
N PHE A 245 -24.92 -10.88 -11.93
CA PHE A 245 -26.00 -10.83 -12.93
C PHE A 245 -26.36 -12.19 -13.53
N MET A 246 -25.37 -13.02 -13.83
CA MET A 246 -25.59 -14.33 -14.44
C MET A 246 -26.16 -15.35 -13.45
N GLY A 247 -25.94 -15.16 -12.15
CA GLY A 247 -26.30 -16.13 -11.11
C GLY A 247 -25.63 -17.50 -11.27
N ARG A 248 -24.51 -17.54 -12.01
CA ARG A 248 -23.70 -18.73 -12.28
C ARG A 248 -22.44 -18.68 -11.44
N GLU A 249 -22.28 -19.72 -10.63
CA GLU A 249 -21.15 -19.89 -9.71
C GLU A 249 -20.42 -21.20 -10.05
N PHE A 250 -19.18 -21.32 -9.58
CA PHE A 250 -18.31 -22.45 -9.90
C PHE A 250 -17.90 -23.21 -8.63
N ALA A 251 -17.62 -24.51 -8.79
CA ALA A 251 -17.02 -25.38 -7.78
C ALA A 251 -17.62 -25.24 -6.35
N GLY A 252 -16.80 -24.87 -5.36
CA GLY A 252 -17.22 -24.72 -3.97
C GLY A 252 -18.28 -23.62 -3.78
N MET A 253 -18.16 -22.51 -4.51
CA MET A 253 -19.11 -21.39 -4.42
C MET A 253 -20.51 -21.81 -4.91
N LEU A 254 -20.58 -22.62 -5.97
CA LEU A 254 -21.86 -23.15 -6.45
C LEU A 254 -22.58 -24.01 -5.39
N LYS A 255 -21.84 -24.82 -4.65
CA LYS A 255 -22.39 -25.62 -3.56
C LYS A 255 -22.91 -24.73 -2.43
N ALA A 256 -22.14 -23.71 -2.05
CA ALA A 256 -22.51 -22.75 -1.01
C ALA A 256 -23.77 -21.94 -1.37
N GLU A 257 -23.88 -21.47 -2.62
CA GLU A 257 -25.03 -20.72 -3.09
C GLU A 257 -26.29 -21.57 -3.24
N ARG A 258 -26.18 -22.83 -3.68
CA ARG A 258 -27.31 -23.78 -3.68
C ARG A 258 -27.81 -24.06 -2.27
N ARG A 259 -26.89 -24.21 -1.31
CA ARG A 259 -27.19 -24.39 0.12
C ARG A 259 -27.90 -23.16 0.71
N ALA A 260 -27.40 -21.95 0.42
CA ALA A 260 -28.01 -20.70 0.87
C ALA A 260 -29.44 -20.53 0.34
N ARG A 261 -29.69 -20.89 -0.93
CA ARG A 261 -31.05 -20.89 -1.52
C ARG A 261 -32.01 -21.84 -0.80
N ALA A 262 -31.50 -22.98 -0.31
CA ALA A 262 -32.25 -23.95 0.50
C ALA A 262 -32.53 -23.46 1.94
N GLY A 263 -31.92 -22.35 2.38
CA GLY A 263 -32.14 -21.73 3.69
C GLY A 263 -30.94 -21.81 4.64
N GLU A 264 -29.89 -22.53 4.27
CA GLU A 264 -28.68 -22.70 5.07
C GLU A 264 -27.57 -21.73 4.61
N LEU A 265 -27.44 -20.59 5.29
CA LEU A 265 -26.58 -19.48 4.84
C LEU A 265 -25.08 -19.68 5.13
N HIS A 266 -24.71 -20.61 6.02
CA HIS A 266 -23.32 -20.91 6.38
C HIS A 266 -23.09 -22.41 6.49
N SER A 267 -21.83 -22.84 6.35
CA SER A 267 -21.50 -24.22 6.69
C SER A 267 -21.56 -24.34 8.22
N GLY A 268 -22.23 -25.36 8.76
CA GLY A 268 -22.36 -25.54 10.21
C GLY A 268 -21.03 -25.73 10.96
N ASN A 269 -19.88 -25.73 10.25
CA ASN A 269 -18.57 -26.08 10.79
C ASN A 269 -17.63 -24.88 11.05
N THR A 270 -18.06 -23.65 10.77
CA THR A 270 -17.24 -22.44 10.99
C THR A 270 -17.66 -21.74 12.28
N ARG A 271 -16.80 -21.80 13.31
CA ARG A 271 -16.83 -20.83 14.41
C ARG A 271 -16.59 -19.45 13.81
N ILE A 272 -17.61 -18.60 13.87
CA ILE A 272 -17.44 -17.18 13.62
C ILE A 272 -16.92 -16.63 14.94
N ASP A 273 -15.61 -16.63 15.11
CA ASP A 273 -15.04 -15.82 16.17
C ASP A 273 -15.33 -14.36 15.77
N ASP A 274 -15.90 -13.58 16.68
CA ASP A 274 -16.08 -12.14 16.50
C ASP A 274 -14.68 -11.50 16.54
N VAL A 275 -13.95 -11.56 15.41
CA VAL A 275 -12.71 -10.80 15.17
C VAL A 275 -13.05 -9.33 14.88
N GLU A 276 -14.18 -8.85 15.40
CA GLU A 276 -14.56 -7.45 15.30
C GLU A 276 -13.71 -6.66 16.29
N ASP A 277 -12.75 -5.90 15.78
CA ASP A 277 -12.09 -4.87 16.56
C ASP A 277 -13.12 -3.78 16.89
N LYS A 278 -13.82 -3.96 18.02
CA LYS A 278 -14.86 -3.05 18.55
C LYS A 278 -14.36 -1.62 18.74
N THR A 279 -13.05 -1.38 18.66
CA THR A 279 -12.48 -0.04 18.83
C THR A 279 -12.91 0.94 17.73
N LEU A 280 -13.18 0.43 16.52
CA LEU A 280 -13.57 1.24 15.35
C LEU A 280 -15.08 1.39 15.16
N GLU A 281 -15.91 0.75 15.99
CA GLU A 281 -17.37 0.90 15.87
C GLU A 281 -17.80 2.37 15.99
N PRO A 282 -18.85 2.78 15.23
CA PRO A 282 -19.43 4.11 15.35
C PRO A 282 -19.77 4.43 16.81
N LYS A 283 -19.57 5.68 17.22
CA LYS A 283 -20.00 6.12 18.55
C LYS A 283 -21.52 5.89 18.71
N GLU A 284 -21.94 5.40 19.87
CA GLU A 284 -23.34 5.13 20.14
C GLU A 284 -24.18 6.42 20.10
N ASN A 285 -25.47 6.28 19.73
CA ASN A 285 -26.46 7.36 19.73
C ASN A 285 -26.14 8.58 18.85
N ILE A 286 -25.35 8.41 17.79
CA ILE A 286 -25.07 9.47 16.82
C ILE A 286 -26.02 9.42 15.62
N LYS A 287 -26.32 10.58 15.04
CA LYS A 287 -27.05 10.66 13.77
C LYS A 287 -26.13 10.24 12.62
N LEU A 288 -26.40 9.08 12.04
CA LEU A 288 -25.66 8.55 10.89
C LEU A 288 -25.87 9.45 9.66
N GLN A 289 -24.78 9.96 9.10
CA GLN A 289 -24.81 10.82 7.91
C GLN A 289 -23.68 10.46 6.95
N SER A 290 -24.03 10.21 5.69
CA SER A 290 -23.06 9.83 4.64
C SER A 290 -22.02 10.92 4.37
N SER A 291 -22.38 12.19 4.62
CA SER A 291 -21.43 13.32 4.53
C SER A 291 -20.21 13.14 5.43
N ASN A 292 -20.32 12.42 6.55
CA ASN A 292 -19.20 12.18 7.47
C ASN A 292 -18.12 11.27 6.86
N ALA A 293 -18.44 10.51 5.80
CA ALA A 293 -17.46 9.77 5.00
C ALA A 293 -17.11 10.52 3.71
N VAL A 294 -18.13 10.96 2.96
CA VAL A 294 -17.95 11.53 1.63
C VAL A 294 -17.09 12.80 1.65
N VAL A 295 -17.30 13.71 2.61
CA VAL A 295 -16.57 14.99 2.62
C VAL A 295 -15.07 14.81 2.90
N PRO A 296 -14.64 14.10 3.97
CA PRO A 296 -13.20 13.87 4.17
C PRO A 296 -12.54 13.11 3.02
N LEU A 297 -13.24 12.15 2.40
CA LEU A 297 -12.71 11.41 1.24
C LEU A 297 -12.59 12.28 -0.02
N LEU A 298 -13.57 13.16 -0.28
CA LEU A 298 -13.46 14.11 -1.38
C LEU A 298 -12.32 15.11 -1.14
N VAL A 299 -12.13 15.56 0.10
CA VAL A 299 -10.99 16.42 0.46
C VAL A 299 -9.67 15.68 0.29
N LEU A 300 -9.59 14.40 0.65
CA LEU A 300 -8.42 13.56 0.40
C LEU A 300 -8.13 13.49 -1.11
N ILE A 301 -9.15 13.19 -1.93
CA ILE A 301 -8.99 13.06 -3.37
C ILE A 301 -8.58 14.38 -4.00
N LEU A 302 -9.40 15.42 -3.86
CA LEU A 302 -9.17 16.72 -4.48
C LEU A 302 -7.91 17.39 -3.91
N GLY A 303 -7.66 17.22 -2.61
CA GLY A 303 -6.46 17.69 -1.94
C GLY A 303 -5.20 17.09 -2.54
N ALA A 304 -5.21 15.81 -2.92
CA ALA A 304 -4.06 15.21 -3.59
C ALA A 304 -3.84 15.85 -4.97
N PHE A 305 -4.86 15.99 -5.82
CA PHE A 305 -4.70 16.66 -7.12
C PHE A 305 -4.13 18.08 -6.97
N VAL A 306 -4.61 18.83 -5.99
CA VAL A 306 -4.12 20.17 -5.67
C VAL A 306 -2.68 20.12 -5.16
N SER A 307 -2.35 19.21 -4.24
CA SER A 307 -1.00 19.04 -3.70
C SER A 307 0.01 18.58 -4.76
N PHE A 308 -0.37 17.69 -5.68
CA PHE A 308 0.46 17.29 -6.81
C PHE A 308 0.75 18.48 -7.72
N TYR A 309 -0.28 19.27 -8.04
CA TYR A 309 -0.11 20.47 -8.87
C TYR A 309 0.87 21.46 -8.23
N PHE A 310 0.67 21.82 -6.95
CA PHE A 310 1.53 22.79 -6.27
C PHE A 310 2.93 22.26 -5.95
N SER A 311 3.06 20.99 -5.56
CA SER A 311 4.37 20.35 -5.37
C SER A 311 5.18 20.37 -6.67
N GLY A 312 4.53 20.02 -7.78
CA GLY A 312 5.12 20.09 -9.11
C GLY A 312 5.49 21.49 -9.53
N PHE A 313 4.61 22.46 -9.31
CA PHE A 313 4.85 23.86 -9.60
C PHE A 313 6.11 24.38 -8.89
N SER A 314 6.23 24.13 -7.58
CA SER A 314 7.42 24.52 -6.80
C SER A 314 8.69 23.78 -7.22
N ALA A 315 8.57 22.51 -7.63
CA ALA A 315 9.72 21.76 -8.16
C ALA A 315 10.21 22.31 -9.50
N LEU A 316 9.30 22.70 -10.40
CA LEU A 316 9.62 23.34 -11.67
C LEU A 316 10.22 24.73 -11.48
N GLU A 317 9.74 25.49 -10.49
CA GLU A 317 10.29 26.80 -10.13
C GLU A 317 11.73 26.70 -9.62
N ALA A 318 12.01 25.69 -8.80
CA ALA A 318 13.33 25.48 -8.19
C ALA A 318 14.38 24.93 -9.17
N ASP A 319 13.96 24.27 -10.25
CA ASP A 319 14.84 23.67 -11.24
C ASP A 319 15.04 24.59 -12.45
N ALA A 320 16.18 25.29 -12.47
CA ALA A 320 16.55 26.19 -13.56
C ALA A 320 16.58 25.50 -14.94
N SER A 321 16.81 24.19 -15.01
CA SER A 321 16.79 23.44 -16.27
C SER A 321 15.40 23.28 -16.87
N LYS A 322 14.34 23.47 -16.06
CA LYS A 322 12.93 23.36 -16.44
C LYS A 322 12.22 24.72 -16.56
N ALA A 323 12.97 25.81 -16.66
CA ALA A 323 12.40 27.16 -16.76
C ALA A 323 11.39 27.34 -17.90
N ALA A 324 11.57 26.65 -19.03
CA ALA A 324 10.63 26.68 -20.15
C ALA A 324 9.29 26.00 -19.79
N GLU A 325 9.34 24.85 -19.12
CA GLU A 325 8.14 24.16 -18.63
C GLU A 325 7.43 25.01 -17.57
N PHE A 326 8.19 25.64 -16.67
CA PHE A 326 7.65 26.54 -15.67
C PHE A 326 6.93 27.75 -16.28
N ALA A 327 7.52 28.38 -17.31
CA ALA A 327 6.89 29.49 -18.03
C ALA A 327 5.59 29.07 -18.74
N LEU A 328 5.54 27.86 -19.31
CA LEU A 328 4.31 27.29 -19.90
C LEU A 328 3.21 27.11 -18.84
N VAL A 329 3.58 26.59 -17.67
CA VAL A 329 2.64 26.42 -16.54
C VAL A 329 2.12 27.77 -16.07
N GLN A 330 2.97 28.81 -15.99
CA GLN A 330 2.51 30.16 -15.63
C GLN A 330 1.57 30.79 -16.67
N ALA A 331 1.87 30.58 -17.96
CA ALA A 331 1.07 31.15 -19.05
C ALA A 331 -0.33 30.54 -19.13
N ALA A 332 -0.46 29.22 -18.86
CA ALA A 332 -1.73 28.51 -18.93
C ALA A 332 -1.86 27.46 -17.80
N PRO A 333 -2.12 27.90 -16.54
CA PRO A 333 -2.05 27.02 -15.36
C PRO A 333 -3.10 25.91 -15.34
N LEU A 334 -4.23 26.09 -16.03
CA LEU A 334 -5.29 25.08 -16.12
C LEU A 334 -5.22 24.24 -17.42
N SER A 335 -4.16 24.38 -18.21
CA SER A 335 -3.98 23.59 -19.43
C SER A 335 -3.61 22.14 -19.10
N PHE A 336 -3.98 21.21 -19.98
CA PHE A 336 -3.58 19.80 -19.84
C PHE A 336 -2.06 19.64 -19.73
N GLN A 337 -1.31 20.43 -20.50
CA GLN A 337 0.15 20.42 -20.46
C GLN A 337 0.69 20.91 -19.12
N ALA A 338 0.07 21.92 -18.49
CA ALA A 338 0.45 22.36 -17.15
C ALA A 338 0.21 21.27 -16.10
N PHE A 339 -0.91 20.57 -16.16
CA PHE A 339 -1.16 19.41 -15.30
C PHE A 339 -0.14 18.31 -15.52
N GLN A 340 0.18 17.98 -16.78
CA GLN A 340 1.17 16.96 -17.11
C GLN A 340 2.57 17.32 -16.58
N SER A 341 3.03 18.56 -16.80
CA SER A 341 4.35 19.02 -16.35
C SER A 341 4.45 19.09 -14.84
N THR A 342 3.43 19.65 -14.16
CA THR A 342 3.42 19.73 -12.69
C THR A 342 3.35 18.34 -12.07
N PHE A 343 2.43 17.47 -12.50
CA PHE A 343 2.34 16.10 -11.97
C PHE A 343 3.60 15.29 -12.26
N GLY A 344 4.23 15.54 -13.42
CA GLY A 344 5.52 14.98 -13.84
C GLY A 344 6.72 15.44 -12.99
N ALA A 345 6.65 16.61 -12.37
CA ALA A 345 7.71 17.16 -11.51
C ALA A 345 7.43 17.02 -10.01
N ALA A 346 6.21 16.63 -9.63
CA ALA A 346 5.77 16.60 -8.24
C ALA A 346 6.49 15.54 -7.39
N ASP A 347 6.70 15.89 -6.12
CA ASP A 347 7.08 14.92 -5.10
C ASP A 347 5.83 14.21 -4.58
N ALA A 348 5.61 12.97 -5.05
CA ALA A 348 4.44 12.19 -4.70
C ALA A 348 4.34 11.92 -3.19
N SER A 349 5.48 11.74 -2.50
CA SER A 349 5.48 11.44 -1.06
C SER A 349 4.94 12.63 -0.25
N VAL A 350 5.39 13.85 -0.59
CA VAL A 350 4.94 15.08 0.05
C VAL A 350 3.50 15.39 -0.32
N ALA A 351 3.15 15.29 -1.61
CA ALA A 351 1.82 15.62 -2.09
C ALA A 351 0.73 14.74 -1.47
N LEU A 352 0.97 13.43 -1.41
CA LEU A 352 0.05 12.48 -0.80
C LEU A 352 -0.07 12.70 0.71
N PHE A 353 1.04 12.95 1.41
CA PHE A 353 1.01 13.26 2.84
C PHE A 353 0.20 14.53 3.15
N GLN A 354 0.42 15.62 2.41
CA GLN A 354 -0.33 16.87 2.57
C GLN A 354 -1.84 16.67 2.40
N SER A 355 -2.24 15.90 1.37
CA SER A 355 -3.66 15.60 1.13
C SER A 355 -4.30 14.81 2.28
N ALA A 356 -3.58 13.83 2.83
CA ALA A 356 -4.03 13.01 3.94
C ALA A 356 -4.12 13.82 5.25
N LEU A 357 -3.18 14.74 5.46
CA LEU A 357 -3.20 15.66 6.59
C LEU A 357 -4.39 16.64 6.48
N LEU A 358 -4.63 17.21 5.30
CA LEU A 358 -5.77 18.10 5.07
C LEU A 358 -7.11 17.37 5.32
N ALA A 359 -7.25 16.15 4.82
CA ALA A 359 -8.42 15.32 5.07
C ALA A 359 -8.60 15.01 6.57
N THR A 360 -7.50 14.78 7.30
CA THR A 360 -7.51 14.61 8.76
C THR A 360 -8.07 15.85 9.45
N VAL A 361 -7.56 17.03 9.11
CA VAL A 361 -8.01 18.31 9.72
C VAL A 361 -9.50 18.52 9.46
N VAL A 362 -9.96 18.29 8.23
CA VAL A 362 -11.39 18.41 7.89
C VAL A 362 -12.23 17.37 8.65
N ALA A 363 -11.77 16.11 8.75
CA ALA A 363 -12.49 15.07 9.49
C ALA A 363 -12.62 15.41 10.99
N ILE A 364 -11.55 15.88 11.62
CA ILE A 364 -11.57 16.32 13.02
C ILE A 364 -12.51 17.52 13.19
N PHE A 365 -12.39 18.54 12.31
CA PHE A 365 -13.27 19.70 12.35
C PHE A 365 -14.74 19.29 12.23
N MET A 366 -15.08 18.40 11.31
CA MET A 366 -16.44 17.90 11.14
C MET A 366 -16.92 17.11 12.36
N ALA A 367 -16.08 16.25 12.94
CA ALA A 367 -16.42 15.48 14.13
C ALA A 367 -16.78 16.40 15.31
N VAL A 368 -16.02 17.48 15.48
CA VAL A 368 -16.21 18.47 16.55
C VAL A 368 -17.38 19.39 16.28
N TYR A 369 -17.47 19.96 15.06
CA TYR A 369 -18.56 20.85 14.66
C TYR A 369 -19.93 20.19 14.78
N ARG A 370 -20.02 18.91 14.41
CA ARG A 370 -21.25 18.11 14.52
C ARG A 370 -21.48 17.56 15.94
N LYS A 371 -20.63 17.90 16.91
CA LYS A 371 -20.68 17.44 18.31
C LYS A 371 -20.70 15.91 18.45
N ILE A 372 -20.04 15.21 17.53
CA ILE A 372 -19.90 13.75 17.56
C ILE A 372 -18.76 13.38 18.52
N LEU A 373 -17.60 14.02 18.34
CA LEU A 373 -16.40 13.82 19.16
C LEU A 373 -15.93 15.16 19.72
N THR A 374 -15.29 15.13 20.90
CA THR A 374 -14.48 16.27 21.34
C THR A 374 -13.16 16.32 20.57
N VAL A 375 -12.44 17.44 20.60
CA VAL A 375 -11.11 17.55 19.96
C VAL A 375 -10.16 16.46 20.47
N ARG A 376 -10.16 16.23 21.79
CA ARG A 376 -9.35 15.17 22.42
C ARG A 376 -9.76 13.78 21.93
N GLU A 377 -11.06 13.47 21.96
CA GLU A 377 -11.56 12.17 21.46
C GLU A 377 -11.24 11.97 19.97
N ALA A 378 -11.29 13.03 19.17
CA ALA A 378 -10.97 12.97 17.75
C ALA A 378 -9.48 12.66 17.53
N ILE A 379 -8.57 13.33 18.25
CA ILE A 379 -7.13 13.04 18.18
C ILE A 379 -6.83 11.62 18.67
N GLU A 380 -7.43 11.19 19.78
CA GLU A 380 -7.28 9.82 20.29
C GLU A 380 -7.80 8.78 19.29
N THR A 381 -8.92 9.05 18.62
CA THR A 381 -9.49 8.18 17.59
C THR A 381 -8.59 8.13 16.35
N TRP A 382 -8.05 9.27 15.93
CA TRP A 382 -7.10 9.34 14.83
C TRP A 382 -5.83 8.51 15.12
N GLY A 383 -5.27 8.64 16.33
CA GLY A 383 -4.12 7.82 16.76
C GLY A 383 -4.44 6.32 16.86
N LYS A 384 -5.66 5.93 17.22
CA LYS A 384 -6.08 4.51 17.17
C LYS A 384 -6.03 3.94 15.75
N GLY A 385 -6.31 4.76 14.74
CA GLY A 385 -6.19 4.40 13.33
C GLY A 385 -4.76 4.06 12.89
N TRP A 386 -3.74 4.44 13.65
CA TRP A 386 -2.36 4.04 13.35
C TRP A 386 -2.14 2.55 13.58
N LYS A 387 -2.83 1.94 14.55
CA LYS A 387 -2.65 0.53 14.90
C LYS A 387 -2.93 -0.40 13.73
N THR A 388 -3.93 -0.06 12.90
CA THR A 388 -4.28 -0.86 11.72
C THR A 388 -3.20 -0.78 10.63
N MET A 389 -2.35 0.26 10.66
CA MET A 389 -1.33 0.52 9.64
C MET A 389 0.09 0.10 10.05
N ILE A 390 0.30 -0.35 11.30
CA ILE A 390 1.64 -0.71 11.81
C ILE A 390 2.25 -1.83 10.96
N THR A 391 1.49 -2.88 10.63
CA THR A 391 1.98 -4.01 9.84
C THR A 391 2.49 -3.56 8.47
N THR A 392 1.75 -2.67 7.79
CA THR A 392 2.16 -2.08 6.51
C THR A 392 3.48 -1.34 6.62
N ILE A 393 3.65 -0.52 7.67
CA ILE A 393 4.89 0.23 7.89
C ILE A 393 6.08 -0.70 8.15
N ILE A 394 5.88 -1.77 8.93
CA ILE A 394 6.92 -2.78 9.17
C ILE A 394 7.35 -3.44 7.85
N ILE A 395 6.39 -3.83 7.01
CA ILE A 395 6.67 -4.44 5.70
C ILE A 395 7.45 -3.47 4.81
N LEU A 396 7.03 -2.19 4.74
CA LEU A 396 7.73 -1.17 3.96
C LEU A 396 9.19 -1.00 4.41
N LEU A 397 9.42 -0.84 5.73
CA LEU A 397 10.77 -0.67 6.27
C LEU A 397 11.68 -1.88 5.98
N LEU A 398 11.14 -3.10 6.10
CA LEU A 398 11.90 -4.31 5.78
C LEU A 398 12.13 -4.48 4.28
N ALA A 399 11.15 -4.13 3.44
CA ALA A 399 11.28 -4.17 1.98
C ALA A 399 12.33 -3.16 1.50
N TRP A 400 12.35 -1.95 2.04
CA TRP A 400 13.35 -0.92 1.74
C TRP A 400 14.74 -1.33 2.22
N SER A 401 14.82 -1.93 3.41
CA SER A 401 16.06 -2.51 3.92
C SER A 401 16.58 -3.63 3.01
N LEU A 402 15.69 -4.50 2.53
CA LEU A 402 16.04 -5.60 1.62
C LEU A 402 16.52 -5.05 0.28
N SER A 403 15.80 -4.07 -0.29
CA SER A 403 16.18 -3.37 -1.52
C SER A 403 17.56 -2.71 -1.39
N SER A 404 17.82 -2.06 -0.26
CA SER A 404 19.11 -1.44 0.05
C SER A 404 20.26 -2.47 0.11
N VAL A 405 20.01 -3.65 0.67
CA VAL A 405 20.98 -4.76 0.71
C VAL A 405 21.18 -5.40 -0.66
N ILE A 406 20.12 -5.58 -1.44
CA ILE A 406 20.17 -6.11 -2.81
C ILE A 406 20.98 -5.19 -3.74
N LYS A 407 20.80 -3.86 -3.58
CA LYS A 407 21.60 -2.83 -4.26
C LYS A 407 23.08 -2.94 -3.87
N GLU A 408 23.39 -3.11 -2.60
CA GLU A 408 24.76 -3.25 -2.11
C GLU A 408 25.46 -4.52 -2.62
N LEU A 409 24.72 -5.63 -2.69
CA LEU A 409 25.23 -6.88 -3.25
C LEU A 409 25.47 -6.82 -4.77
N GLY A 410 24.92 -5.82 -5.47
CA GLY A 410 25.02 -5.72 -6.92
C GLY A 410 24.15 -6.73 -7.68
N THR A 411 23.09 -7.23 -7.05
CA THR A 411 22.20 -8.28 -7.59
C THR A 411 21.64 -7.95 -8.96
N SER A 412 21.28 -6.68 -9.19
CA SER A 412 20.76 -6.22 -10.47
C SER A 412 21.79 -6.34 -11.60
N ARG A 413 23.07 -6.08 -11.31
CA ARG A 413 24.15 -6.21 -12.28
C ARG A 413 24.39 -7.67 -12.65
N TYR A 414 24.45 -8.54 -11.64
CA TYR A 414 24.55 -9.99 -11.85
C TYR A 414 23.41 -10.52 -12.73
N LEU A 415 22.16 -10.10 -12.46
CA LEU A 415 21.01 -10.51 -13.26
C LEU A 415 21.05 -9.97 -14.70
N VAL A 416 21.50 -8.73 -14.92
CA VAL A 416 21.63 -8.16 -16.26
C VAL A 416 22.69 -8.92 -17.07
N GLU A 417 23.84 -9.25 -16.47
CA GLU A 417 24.87 -10.07 -17.12
C GLU A 417 24.35 -11.47 -17.49
N LEU A 418 23.59 -12.11 -16.59
CA LEU A 418 23.02 -13.44 -16.79
C LEU A 418 21.91 -13.46 -17.88
N LEU A 419 21.05 -12.43 -17.91
CA LEU A 419 19.80 -12.45 -18.69
C LEU A 419 19.86 -11.67 -20.01
N SER A 420 20.89 -10.86 -20.25
CA SER A 420 20.98 -9.96 -21.42
C SER A 420 20.84 -10.63 -22.80
N GLN A 421 21.01 -11.97 -22.88
CA GLN A 421 20.96 -12.73 -24.14
C GLN A 421 19.85 -13.81 -24.19
N SER A 422 19.18 -14.13 -23.08
CA SER A 422 18.54 -15.46 -22.93
C SER A 422 17.04 -15.49 -22.62
N THR A 423 16.39 -14.33 -22.38
CA THR A 423 15.00 -14.33 -21.88
C THR A 423 14.03 -13.66 -22.87
N PRO A 424 13.06 -14.40 -23.44
CA PRO A 424 11.99 -13.79 -24.23
C PRO A 424 11.19 -12.82 -23.36
N LYS A 425 11.14 -11.54 -23.75
CA LYS A 425 10.46 -10.46 -23.00
C LYS A 425 8.97 -10.75 -22.69
N ILE A 426 8.35 -11.63 -23.47
CA ILE A 426 6.94 -12.05 -23.34
C ILE A 426 6.70 -12.97 -22.12
N VAL A 427 7.71 -13.73 -21.67
CA VAL A 427 7.53 -14.69 -20.57
C VAL A 427 7.54 -13.98 -19.22
N LEU A 428 8.18 -12.81 -19.12
CA LEU A 428 8.42 -12.13 -17.85
C LEU A 428 7.12 -11.72 -17.12
N PRO A 429 6.12 -11.08 -17.77
CA PRO A 429 4.87 -10.72 -17.10
C PRO A 429 4.09 -11.95 -16.61
N ALA A 430 4.08 -13.04 -17.39
CA ALA A 430 3.40 -14.28 -17.03
C ALA A 430 4.07 -14.97 -15.83
N ALA A 431 5.41 -15.02 -15.81
CA ALA A 431 6.18 -15.57 -14.70
C ALA A 431 5.97 -14.77 -13.41
N ILE A 432 6.03 -13.42 -13.48
CA ILE A 432 5.78 -12.53 -12.34
C ILE A 432 4.35 -12.71 -11.82
N PHE A 433 3.36 -12.78 -12.72
CA PHE A 433 1.97 -13.01 -12.33
C PHE A 433 1.78 -14.35 -11.62
N MET A 434 2.37 -15.44 -12.14
CA MET A 434 2.28 -16.77 -11.53
C MET A 434 2.97 -16.83 -10.17
N LEU A 435 4.16 -16.22 -10.05
CA LEU A 435 4.88 -16.13 -8.78
C LEU A 435 4.10 -15.31 -7.76
N GLY A 436 3.64 -14.12 -8.12
CA GLY A 436 2.81 -13.27 -7.26
C GLY A 436 1.54 -13.99 -6.81
N SER A 437 0.80 -14.63 -7.73
CA SER A 437 -0.40 -15.41 -7.39
C SER A 437 -0.11 -16.52 -6.39
N PHE A 438 1.02 -17.23 -6.57
CA PHE A 438 1.42 -18.31 -5.68
C PHE A 438 1.87 -17.80 -4.30
N ILE A 439 2.60 -16.68 -4.25
CA ILE A 439 2.96 -15.99 -2.99
C ILE A 439 1.68 -15.58 -2.25
N SER A 440 0.71 -14.98 -2.94
CA SER A 440 -0.54 -14.48 -2.33
C SER A 440 -1.30 -15.60 -1.67
N PHE A 441 -1.41 -16.71 -2.41
CA PHE A 441 -2.09 -17.90 -1.93
C PHE A 441 -1.41 -18.50 -0.69
N SER A 442 -0.08 -18.41 -0.60
CA SER A 442 0.69 -19.06 0.45
C SER A 442 0.83 -18.20 1.71
N THR A 443 1.05 -16.90 1.56
CA THR A 443 1.14 -15.95 2.67
C THR A 443 -0.24 -15.56 3.20
N GLY A 444 -1.27 -15.61 2.36
CA GLY A 444 -2.61 -15.15 2.70
C GLY A 444 -2.69 -13.64 2.97
N THR A 445 -1.69 -12.87 2.54
CA THR A 445 -1.65 -11.42 2.71
C THR A 445 -1.48 -10.74 1.37
N SER A 446 -2.30 -9.72 1.12
CA SER A 446 -2.16 -8.87 -0.05
C SER A 446 -0.80 -8.16 -0.03
N TYR A 447 -0.37 -7.62 1.13
CA TYR A 447 0.83 -6.77 1.24
C TYR A 447 2.15 -7.52 1.04
N GLY A 448 2.14 -8.85 1.21
CA GLY A 448 3.30 -9.69 0.94
C GLY A 448 3.46 -10.11 -0.50
N THR A 449 2.53 -9.72 -1.37
CA THR A 449 2.51 -10.03 -2.80
C THR A 449 2.66 -8.83 -3.67
#